data_AF-A0A967WC48-F1
#
_entry.id   AF-A0A967WC48-F1
#
_cell.length_a   1.000
_cell.length_b   1.000
_cell.length_c   1.000
_cell.angle_alpha   90.00
_cell.angle_beta   90.00
_cell.angle_gamma   90.00
#
_symmetry.space_group_name_H-M   'P 1'
#
loop_
_entity.id
_entity.type
_entity.pdbx_description
1 polymer ?
#
loop_
_entity_poly.entity_id
_entity_poly.type
_entity_poly.pdbx_seq_one_letter_code
_entity_poly.pdbx_strand_id
1 'polypeptide(L)' 'AVNPEVRDIFWTRARIVSAIRRFLDGQGFIEVETPVLQPLYGGAAARPFTTYHNQLKQK' A
#
# COMPACT_ATOMS: atom_id res chain seq x y z
N ALA A 1 11.17 22.81 -10.94
CA ALA A 1 11.47 21.36 -10.93
C ALA A 1 12.18 21.03 -12.23
N VAL A 2 13.35 20.39 -12.16
CA VAL A 2 14.30 20.33 -13.29
C VAL A 2 13.93 19.27 -14.34
N ASN A 3 13.08 18.28 -13.99
CA ASN A 3 12.59 17.25 -14.92
C ASN A 3 11.05 17.22 -15.00
N PRO A 4 10.45 17.86 -16.02
CA PRO A 4 9.00 17.85 -16.24
C PRO A 4 8.41 16.43 -16.44
N GLU A 5 9.12 15.55 -17.15
CA GLU A 5 8.66 14.18 -17.44
C GLU A 5 8.46 13.34 -16.16
N VAL A 6 9.33 13.50 -15.17
CA VAL A 6 9.23 12.82 -13.88
C VAL A 6 7.93 13.21 -13.17
N ARG A 7 7.52 14.47 -13.28
CA ARG A 7 6.26 14.96 -12.70
C ARG A 7 5.06 14.25 -13.33
N ASP A 8 5.10 14.01 -14.64
CA ASP A 8 3.99 13.39 -15.36
C ASP A 8 3.84 11.90 -15.00
N ILE A 9 4.92 11.21 -14.66
CA ILE A 9 4.89 9.84 -14.11
C ILE A 9 4.12 9.81 -12.77
N PHE A 10 4.41 10.73 -11.85
CA PHE A 10 3.72 10.79 -10.56
C PHE A 10 2.22 11.15 -10.72
N TRP A 11 1.90 12.08 -11.62
CA TRP A 11 0.51 12.39 -11.96
C TRP A 11 -0.23 11.17 -12.49
N THR A 12 0.40 10.42 -13.40
CA THR A 12 -0.18 9.21 -13.99
C THR A 12 -0.42 8.15 -12.90
N ARG A 13 0.56 7.91 -12.02
CA ARG A 13 0.41 6.99 -10.89
C ARG A 13 -0.76 7.38 -9.97
N ALA A 14 -0.87 8.65 -9.61
CA ALA A 14 -1.97 9.13 -8.77
C ALA A 14 -3.34 8.91 -9.44
N ARG A 15 -3.44 9.22 -10.74
CA ARG A 15 -4.67 9.02 -11.52
C ARG A 15 -5.08 7.55 -11.61
N ILE A 16 -4.13 6.63 -11.79
CA ILE A 16 -4.38 5.19 -11.82
C ILE A 16 -5.02 4.73 -10.50
N VAL A 17 -4.40 5.06 -9.36
CA VAL A 17 -4.92 4.67 -8.04
C VAL A 17 -6.32 5.24 -7.80
N SER A 18 -6.53 6.53 -8.10
CA SER A 18 -7.85 7.15 -7.96
C SER A 18 -8.92 6.55 -8.87
N ALA A 19 -8.55 6.08 -10.07
CA ALA A 19 -9.48 5.43 -10.99
C ALA A 19 -9.93 4.06 -10.46
N ILE A 20 -9.00 3.25 -9.93
CA ILE A 20 -9.31 1.94 -9.33
C ILE A 20 -10.26 2.10 -8.14
N ARG A 21 -10.00 3.05 -7.24
CA ARG A 21 -10.86 3.33 -6.09
C ARG A 21 -12.29 3.64 -6.51
N ARG A 22 -12.47 4.66 -7.36
CA ARG A 22 -13.81 5.07 -7.85
C ARG A 22 -14.57 3.93 -8.54
N PHE A 23 -13.88 3.06 -9.28
CA PHE A 23 -14.50 1.92 -9.92
C PHE A 23 -15.07 0.93 -8.89
N LEU A 24 -14.26 0.56 -7.89
CA LEU A 24 -14.66 -0.38 -6.85
C LEU A 24 -15.74 0.20 -5.91
N ASP A 25 -15.63 1.49 -5.57
CA ASP A 25 -16.66 2.21 -4.81
C ASP A 25 -18.01 2.17 -5.54
N GLY A 26 -18.01 2.37 -6.86
CA GLY A 26 -19.21 2.27 -7.70
C GLY A 26 -19.80 0.87 -7.81
N GLN A 27 -19.06 -0.17 -7.41
CA GLN A 27 -19.52 -1.56 -7.31
C GLN A 27 -19.94 -1.94 -5.87
N GLY A 28 -19.90 -1.00 -4.92
CA GLY A 28 -20.29 -1.25 -3.53
C GLY A 28 -19.21 -1.92 -2.68
N PHE A 29 -17.95 -1.94 -3.13
CA PHE A 29 -16.83 -2.33 -2.28
C PHE A 29 -16.56 -1.24 -1.23
N ILE A 30 -15.99 -1.65 -0.11
CA ILE A 30 -15.57 -0.74 0.97
C ILE A 30 -14.04 -0.82 1.07
N GLU A 31 -13.36 0.31 0.93
CA GLU A 31 -11.91 0.39 1.16
C GLU A 31 -11.61 0.16 2.64
N VAL A 32 -10.62 -0.70 2.93
CA VAL A 32 -10.21 -1.05 4.29
C VAL A 32 -8.69 -1.00 4.41
N GLU A 33 -8.21 -0.69 5.61
CA GLU A 33 -6.80 -0.78 5.96
C GLU A 33 -6.57 -2.02 6.84
N THR A 34 -5.53 -2.79 6.54
CA THR A 34 -5.14 -3.97 7.32
C THR A 34 -3.78 -3.75 7.99
N PRO A 35 -3.47 -4.48 9.09
CA PRO A 35 -2.19 -4.33 9.78
C PRO A 35 -0.99 -4.58 8.87
N VAL A 36 -0.09 -3.59 8.80
CA VAL A 36 1.18 -3.69 8.07
C VAL A 36 2.17 -4.58 8.81
N LEU A 37 2.28 -4.41 10.14
CA LEU A 37 3.09 -5.27 10.99
C LEU A 37 2.25 -6.47 11.43
N GLN A 38 2.73 -7.66 11.12
CA GLN A 38 2.03 -8.91 11.41
C GLN A 38 2.94 -9.83 12.23
N PRO A 39 2.40 -10.54 13.24
CA PRO A 39 3.18 -11.52 14.01
C PRO A 39 3.58 -12.72 13.15
N LEU A 40 2.83 -12.99 12.08
CA LEU A 40 3.10 -14.02 11.09
C LEU A 40 2.77 -13.46 9.70
N TYR A 41 3.79 -13.22 8.88
CA TYR A 41 3.62 -12.77 7.51
C TYR A 41 3.17 -13.93 6.60
N GLY A 42 2.14 -13.70 5.80
CA GLY A 42 1.61 -14.63 4.81
C GLY A 42 1.04 -13.90 3.59
N GLY A 43 0.43 -14.64 2.66
CA GLY A 43 -0.23 -14.08 1.47
C GLY A 43 0.64 -13.91 0.23
N ALA A 44 1.96 -14.15 0.33
CA ALA A 44 2.87 -14.19 -0.81
C ALA A 44 4.06 -15.13 -0.54
N ALA A 45 4.58 -15.76 -1.59
CA ALA A 45 5.82 -16.56 -1.52
C ALA A 45 7.05 -15.63 -1.63
N ALA A 46 7.29 -14.83 -0.60
CA ALA A 46 8.37 -13.84 -0.55
C ALA A 46 9.03 -13.80 0.83
N ARG A 47 10.29 -13.34 0.87
CA ARG A 47 11.02 -13.15 2.13
C ARG A 47 10.53 -11.86 2.82
N PRO A 48 9.97 -11.92 4.05
CA PRO A 48 9.52 -10.73 4.76
C PRO A 48 10.67 -9.96 5.41
N PHE A 49 10.42 -8.69 5.71
CA PHE A 49 11.23 -7.93 6.65
C PHE A 49 10.79 -8.26 8.09
N THR A 50 11.74 -8.26 9.03
CA THR A 50 11.50 -8.52 10.46
C THR A 50 11.92 -7.31 11.29
N THR A 51 11.16 -7.00 12.35
CA THR A 51 11.48 -5.91 13.28
C THR A 51 11.24 -6.36 14.73
N TYR A 52 11.16 -5.45 15.70
CA TYR A 52 10.86 -5.77 17.09
C TYR A 52 10.07 -4.64 17.77
N HIS A 53 8.93 -4.98 18.36
CA HIS A 53 8.13 -4.08 19.17
C HIS A 53 8.65 -4.03 20.62
N ASN A 54 9.36 -2.96 20.98
CA ASN A 54 10.07 -2.82 22.26
C ASN A 54 9.19 -2.93 23.52
N GLN A 55 8.00 -2.34 23.52
CA GLN A 55 7.10 -2.36 24.69
C GLN A 55 6.40 -3.71 24.86
N LEU A 56 5.90 -4.29 23.76
CA LEU A 56 5.21 -5.59 23.75
C LEU A 56 6.17 -6.79 23.80
N LYS A 57 7.48 -6.55 23.67
CA LYS A 57 8.52 -7.57 23.60
C LYS A 57 8.30 -8.61 22.49
N GLN A 58 7.75 -8.17 21.37
CA GLN A 58 7.37 -9.01 20.23
C GLN A 58 8.30 -8.78 19.05
N LYS A 59 8.62 -9.85 18.32
CA LYS A 59 9.27 -9.76 17.00
C LYS A 59 8.26 -9.37 15.92
#